data_AF-A0A2T1GF92-F1
#
_entry.id   AF-A0A2T1GF92-F1
#
_cell.length_a   1.000
_cell.length_b   1.000
_cell.length_c   1.000
_cell.angle_alpha   90.00
_cell.angle_beta   90.00
_cell.angle_gamma   90.00
#
_symmetry.space_group_name_H-M   'P 1'
#
loop_
_entity.id
_entity.type
_entity.pdbx_description
1 polymer ?
#
loop_
_entity_poly.entity_id
_entity_poly.type
_entity_poly.pdbx_seq_one_letter_code
_entity_poly.pdbx_strand_id
1 'polypeptide(L)'
;MSTDIMMYAEIEIDGTWQILREPPHDLDPIDSNTRQPDLSPVYYDRQNYELFAILADERNPTGRTVDNRLFEIVAAPRGLPEDLSPELGDALSGEKIAGWLLLAEVLEFDWYGKVMQYEAMVDARVAHLFEESKPFPTADLWPKYIPIGYAVWDCDGVTVRWTDTYAAAAEDFIDFLEKLRQLGEPSKIRLVFRFW
;
A
#
# COMPACT_ATOMS: atom_id res chain seq x y z
N MET A 1 13.59 -12.65 3.23
CA MET A 1 14.06 -11.59 2.31
C MET A 1 12.94 -10.56 2.28
N SER A 2 13.19 -9.35 2.80
CA SER A 2 12.25 -8.23 2.66
C SER A 2 12.08 -7.95 1.18
N THR A 3 10.87 -7.61 0.75
CA THR A 3 10.66 -7.02 -0.57
C THR A 3 10.45 -5.53 -0.36
N ASP A 4 11.32 -4.74 -0.98
CA ASP A 4 11.20 -3.29 -0.98
C ASP A 4 10.35 -2.88 -2.18
N ILE A 5 9.58 -1.81 -1.96
CA ILE A 5 8.59 -1.34 -2.93
C ILE A 5 8.81 0.13 -3.14
N MET A 6 8.77 0.51 -4.41
CA MET A 6 8.57 1.89 -4.77
C MET A 6 7.46 1.97 -5.79
N MET A 7 6.53 2.88 -5.52
CA MET A 7 5.46 3.24 -6.40
C MET A 7 5.56 4.73 -6.70
N TYR A 8 5.70 5.07 -7.96
CA TYR A 8 5.71 6.45 -8.45
C TYR A 8 4.33 6.81 -9.00
N ALA A 9 3.96 8.08 -8.90
CA ALA A 9 2.83 8.61 -9.63
C ALA A 9 3.31 9.35 -10.88
N GLU A 10 2.65 9.12 -12.01
CA GLU A 10 2.78 9.93 -13.22
C GLU A 10 1.44 10.61 -13.53
N ILE A 11 1.50 11.77 -14.17
CA ILE A 11 0.35 12.52 -14.66
C ILE A 11 0.45 12.76 -16.16
N GLU A 12 -0.66 12.61 -16.87
CA GLU A 12 -0.77 12.90 -18.29
C GLU A 12 -1.01 14.40 -18.51
N ILE A 13 -0.09 15.04 -19.22
CA ILE A 13 -0.18 16.45 -19.62
C ILE A 13 0.04 16.49 -21.13
N ASP A 14 -0.94 17.00 -21.86
CA ASP A 14 -0.91 17.15 -23.33
C ASP A 14 -0.54 15.85 -24.07
N GLY A 15 -1.05 14.70 -23.60
CA GLY A 15 -0.83 13.39 -24.21
C GLY A 15 0.52 12.75 -23.89
N THR A 16 1.27 13.31 -22.92
CA THR A 16 2.56 12.79 -22.47
C THR A 16 2.55 12.57 -20.96
N TRP A 17 3.01 11.40 -20.52
CA TRP A 17 3.20 11.10 -19.11
C TRP A 17 4.44 11.77 -18.55
N GLN A 18 4.28 12.41 -17.40
CA GLN A 18 5.34 13.06 -16.66
C GLN A 18 5.27 12.60 -15.21
N ILE A 19 6.42 12.49 -14.54
CA ILE A 19 6.43 12.19 -13.11
C ILE A 19 5.63 13.27 -12.36
N LEU A 20 4.69 12.84 -11.52
CA LEU A 20 3.93 13.76 -10.69
C LEU A 20 4.86 14.29 -9.60
N ARG A 21 4.86 15.60 -9.40
CA ARG A 21 5.74 16.25 -8.43
C ARG A 21 4.98 17.16 -7.49
N GLU A 22 5.53 17.36 -6.31
CA GLU A 22 5.01 18.27 -5.29
C GLU A 22 6.14 19.06 -4.62
N PRO A 23 5.82 20.19 -3.95
CA PRO A 23 6.80 20.86 -3.10
C PRO A 23 7.33 19.89 -2.04
N PRO A 24 8.64 19.89 -1.77
CA PRO A 24 9.23 18.98 -0.80
C PRO A 24 8.64 19.22 0.58
N HIS A 25 8.39 18.14 1.33
CA HIS A 25 7.84 18.21 2.68
C HIS A 25 8.77 18.96 3.66
N ASP A 26 10.09 18.98 3.38
CA ASP A 26 11.13 19.58 4.22
C ASP A 26 11.70 20.88 3.62
N LEU A 27 10.84 21.86 3.34
CA LEU A 27 11.33 23.22 3.10
C LEU A 27 11.85 23.80 4.42
N ASP A 28 13.16 23.73 4.63
CA ASP A 28 13.82 24.49 5.71
C ASP A 28 13.47 25.97 5.51
N PRO A 29 12.85 26.67 6.50
CA PRO A 29 12.29 28.01 6.31
C PRO A 29 13.31 29.09 5.92
N ILE A 30 14.60 28.76 5.93
CA ILE A 30 15.72 29.68 5.72
C ILE A 30 16.02 29.96 4.23
N ASP A 31 15.59 29.12 3.28
CA ASP A 31 15.94 29.28 1.84
C ASP A 31 14.79 29.86 0.97
N SER A 32 13.83 30.55 1.60
CA SER A 32 12.57 30.97 0.96
C SER A 32 12.65 32.18 0.01
N ASN A 33 13.82 32.83 -0.16
CA ASN A 33 13.92 34.09 -0.91
C ASN A 33 14.70 34.05 -2.24
N THR A 34 15.30 32.93 -2.63
CA THR A 34 16.14 32.91 -3.86
C THR A 34 16.04 31.66 -4.74
N ARG A 35 15.36 30.59 -4.30
CA ARG A 35 15.29 29.33 -5.05
C ARG A 35 13.84 28.96 -5.31
N GLN A 36 13.47 28.73 -6.57
CA GLN A 36 12.22 28.01 -6.85
C GLN A 36 12.30 26.67 -6.11
N PRO A 37 11.26 26.27 -5.37
CA PRO A 37 11.29 25.01 -4.64
C PRO A 37 11.50 23.87 -5.64
N ASP A 38 12.54 23.07 -5.40
CA ASP A 38 12.84 21.89 -6.21
C ASP A 38 11.73 20.88 -5.98
N LEU A 39 10.87 20.66 -6.97
CA LEU A 39 9.70 19.79 -6.84
C LEU A 39 10.17 18.33 -6.75
N SER A 40 9.75 17.63 -5.69
CA SER A 40 10.11 16.23 -5.47
C SER A 40 9.12 15.30 -6.17
N PRO A 41 9.56 14.15 -6.72
CA PRO A 41 8.66 13.11 -7.20
C PRO A 41 7.69 12.66 -6.11
N VAL A 42 6.42 12.46 -6.48
CA VAL A 42 5.43 11.84 -5.62
C VAL A 42 5.59 10.32 -5.72
N TYR A 43 5.89 9.68 -4.59
CA TYR A 43 6.03 8.24 -4.51
C TYR A 43 5.51 7.68 -3.17
N TYR A 44 5.31 6.38 -3.13
CA TYR A 44 4.97 5.59 -1.96
C TYR A 44 6.04 4.50 -1.76
N ASP A 45 6.66 4.47 -0.58
CA ASP A 45 7.84 3.66 -0.24
C ASP A 45 7.62 2.75 0.98
N ARG A 46 6.38 2.55 1.39
CA ARG A 46 6.03 1.79 2.59
C ARG A 46 5.91 0.31 2.27
N GLN A 47 6.47 -0.54 3.13
CA GLN A 47 6.36 -1.99 3.00
C GLN A 47 5.00 -2.47 3.51
N ASN A 48 4.06 -2.75 2.60
CA ASN A 48 2.74 -3.28 2.91
C ASN A 48 2.39 -4.46 1.99
N TYR A 49 2.66 -5.69 2.45
CA TYR A 49 2.46 -6.91 1.64
C TYR A 49 1.01 -7.17 1.25
N GLU A 50 0.05 -6.75 2.08
CA GLU A 50 -1.38 -6.95 1.80
C GLU A 50 -1.83 -6.01 0.70
N LEU A 51 -1.37 -4.75 0.73
CA LEU A 51 -1.55 -3.83 -0.39
C LEU A 51 -1.01 -4.42 -1.70
N PHE A 52 0.15 -5.08 -1.69
CA PHE A 52 0.76 -5.62 -2.91
C PHE A 52 0.02 -6.83 -3.46
N ALA A 53 -0.49 -7.67 -2.57
CA ALA A 53 -1.41 -8.72 -2.94
C ALA A 53 -2.62 -8.14 -3.68
N ILE A 54 -3.20 -7.05 -3.17
CA ILE A 54 -4.37 -6.37 -3.75
C ILE A 54 -4.02 -5.67 -5.07
N LEU A 55 -2.88 -5.00 -5.19
CA LEU A 55 -2.54 -4.21 -6.38
C LEU A 55 -2.03 -5.07 -7.55
N ALA A 56 -1.30 -6.15 -7.26
CA ALA A 56 -0.51 -6.86 -8.27
C ALA A 56 -0.48 -8.38 -8.14
N ASP A 57 -1.28 -8.96 -7.24
CA ASP A 57 -1.21 -10.39 -6.88
C ASP A 57 0.16 -10.82 -6.33
N GLU A 58 0.98 -9.87 -5.90
CA GLU A 58 2.36 -10.13 -5.47
C GLU A 58 2.38 -10.64 -4.03
N ARG A 59 2.91 -11.85 -3.85
CA ARG A 59 2.94 -12.57 -2.56
C ARG A 59 1.56 -12.63 -1.90
N ASN A 60 0.50 -12.77 -2.70
CA ASN A 60 -0.85 -12.86 -2.20
C ASN A 60 -0.95 -13.95 -1.11
N PRO A 61 -1.16 -13.55 0.17
CA PRO A 61 -0.70 -14.34 1.29
C PRO A 61 -1.40 -15.69 1.39
N THR A 62 -0.58 -16.72 1.56
CA THR A 62 -1.00 -18.04 2.03
C THR A 62 -0.56 -18.18 3.49
N GLY A 63 -1.44 -18.63 4.37
CA GLY A 63 -1.11 -18.93 5.78
C GLY A 63 -1.37 -17.85 6.83
N ARG A 64 -1.94 -16.69 6.48
CA ARG A 64 -2.42 -15.68 7.46
C ARG A 64 -3.93 -15.42 7.37
N THR A 65 -4.54 -15.88 6.29
CA THR A 65 -5.97 -15.76 6.04
C THR A 65 -6.64 -17.07 6.37
N VAL A 66 -7.88 -17.01 6.85
CA VAL A 66 -8.69 -18.20 7.07
C VAL A 66 -8.87 -18.94 5.73
N ASP A 67 -8.69 -20.26 5.77
CA ASP A 67 -8.77 -21.16 4.61
C ASP A 67 -7.81 -20.83 3.45
N ASN A 68 -6.75 -20.06 3.70
CA ASN A 68 -5.82 -19.56 2.67
C ASN A 68 -6.51 -18.76 1.57
N ARG A 69 -7.54 -17.99 1.94
CA ARG A 69 -8.21 -17.09 1.00
C ARG A 69 -7.24 -16.02 0.51
N LEU A 70 -7.26 -15.77 -0.80
CA LEU A 70 -6.47 -14.72 -1.45
C LEU A 70 -7.24 -13.40 -1.45
N PHE A 71 -6.50 -12.30 -1.46
CA PHE A 71 -7.06 -10.99 -1.74
C PHE A 71 -7.54 -10.92 -3.19
N GLU A 72 -8.68 -10.26 -3.40
CA GLU A 72 -9.09 -9.85 -4.73
C GLU A 72 -8.19 -8.73 -5.23
N ILE A 73 -7.77 -8.83 -6.49
CA ILE A 73 -6.84 -7.87 -7.08
C ILE A 73 -7.59 -6.74 -7.81
N VAL A 74 -7.00 -5.54 -7.83
CA VAL A 74 -7.56 -4.39 -8.57
C VAL A 74 -7.59 -4.69 -10.07
N ALA A 75 -6.47 -5.15 -10.62
CA ALA A 75 -6.38 -5.61 -12.00
C ALA A 75 -5.22 -6.60 -12.16
N ALA A 76 -5.25 -7.38 -13.25
CA ALA A 76 -4.14 -8.24 -13.62
C ALA A 76 -2.87 -7.42 -13.94
N PRO A 77 -1.66 -7.89 -13.57
CA PRO A 77 -0.41 -7.22 -13.87
C PRO A 77 -0.21 -6.97 -15.37
N ARG A 78 0.16 -5.74 -15.73
CA ARG A 78 0.33 -5.28 -17.12
C ARG A 78 1.77 -5.15 -17.57
N GLY A 79 2.73 -5.41 -16.69
CA GLY A 79 4.12 -5.00 -16.90
C GLY A 79 4.29 -3.48 -16.78
N LEU A 80 5.40 -2.95 -17.31
CA LEU A 80 5.61 -1.51 -17.41
C LEU A 80 4.82 -0.91 -18.58
N PRO A 81 4.37 0.35 -18.46
CA PRO A 81 3.82 1.06 -19.61
C PRO A 81 4.90 1.31 -20.68
N GLU A 82 4.53 1.21 -21.96
CA GLU A 82 5.45 1.49 -23.09
C GLU A 82 5.78 2.99 -23.21
N ASP A 83 4.90 3.84 -22.68
CA ASP A 83 4.94 5.29 -22.71
C ASP A 83 5.33 5.87 -21.34
N LEU A 84 6.23 5.20 -20.61
CA LEU A 84 6.85 5.72 -19.39
C LEU A 84 7.47 7.09 -19.64
N SER A 85 7.41 7.97 -18.64
CA SER A 85 8.22 9.18 -18.68
C SER A 85 9.71 8.79 -18.75
N PRO A 86 10.55 9.54 -19.49
CA PRO A 86 11.97 9.21 -19.61
C PRO A 86 12.69 9.09 -18.27
N GLU A 87 12.37 9.98 -17.33
CA GLU A 87 12.94 9.99 -15.98
C GLU A 87 12.61 8.70 -15.21
N LEU A 88 11.36 8.24 -15.28
CA LEU A 88 10.95 7.02 -14.61
C LEU A 88 11.50 5.77 -15.32
N GLY A 89 11.61 5.81 -16.65
CA GLY A 89 12.27 4.75 -17.43
C GLY A 89 13.71 4.50 -16.99
N ASP A 90 14.48 5.56 -16.75
CA ASP A 90 15.85 5.47 -16.24
C ASP A 90 15.88 4.90 -14.81
N ALA A 91 14.99 5.38 -13.94
CA ALA A 91 14.88 4.93 -12.54
C ALA A 91 14.46 3.46 -12.39
N LEU A 92 13.75 2.91 -13.37
CA LEU A 92 13.27 1.52 -13.38
C LEU A 92 14.14 0.59 -14.23
N SER A 93 15.22 1.09 -14.84
CA SER A 93 16.05 0.31 -15.77
C SER A 93 16.73 -0.89 -15.09
N GLY A 94 16.56 -2.09 -15.65
CA GLY A 94 17.18 -3.34 -15.18
C GLY A 94 16.36 -4.20 -14.22
N GLU A 95 15.14 -3.77 -13.88
CA GLU A 95 14.30 -4.43 -12.87
C GLU A 95 13.25 -5.38 -13.49
N LYS A 96 12.87 -6.44 -12.76
CA LYS A 96 12.15 -7.61 -13.33
C LYS A 96 10.66 -7.72 -13.02
N ILE A 97 10.13 -6.98 -12.05
CA ILE A 97 8.71 -7.06 -11.68
C ILE A 97 8.17 -5.66 -11.46
N ALA A 98 7.29 -5.22 -12.35
CA ALA A 98 6.64 -3.94 -12.27
C ALA A 98 5.26 -3.97 -12.92
N GLY A 99 4.36 -3.13 -12.42
CA GLY A 99 3.00 -2.98 -12.89
C GLY A 99 2.58 -1.53 -12.87
N TRP A 100 1.44 -1.25 -13.48
CA TRP A 100 0.83 0.06 -13.39
C TRP A 100 -0.70 -0.04 -13.34
N LEU A 101 -1.31 0.95 -12.70
CA LEU A 101 -2.76 1.12 -12.56
C LEU A 101 -3.11 2.60 -12.74
N LEU A 102 -4.24 2.91 -13.36
CA LEU A 102 -4.78 4.28 -13.29
C LEU A 102 -5.30 4.55 -11.88
N LEU A 103 -5.17 5.78 -11.40
CA LEU A 103 -5.75 6.19 -10.13
C LEU A 103 -7.27 5.96 -10.12
N ALA A 104 -7.95 6.18 -11.25
CA ALA A 104 -9.38 5.86 -11.39
C ALA A 104 -9.69 4.39 -11.06
N GLU A 105 -8.90 3.44 -11.57
CA GLU A 105 -9.10 2.00 -11.33
C GLU A 105 -8.95 1.66 -9.84
N VAL A 106 -7.96 2.28 -9.20
CA VAL A 106 -7.70 2.06 -7.77
C VAL A 106 -8.77 2.71 -6.90
N LEU A 107 -9.31 3.87 -7.29
CA LEU A 107 -10.39 4.54 -6.56
C LEU A 107 -11.75 3.87 -6.72
N GLU A 108 -12.02 3.22 -7.86
CA GLU A 108 -13.25 2.46 -8.09
C GLU A 108 -13.27 1.12 -7.34
N PHE A 109 -12.11 0.64 -6.90
CA PHE A 109 -12.00 -0.60 -6.13
C PHE A 109 -12.69 -0.47 -4.76
N ASP A 110 -13.45 -1.51 -4.38
CA ASP A 110 -14.25 -1.50 -3.15
C ASP A 110 -13.39 -1.79 -1.90
N TRP A 111 -12.62 -0.79 -1.46
CA TRP A 111 -11.73 -0.89 -0.30
C TRP A 111 -12.46 -1.11 1.03
N TYR A 112 -13.66 -0.56 1.18
CA TYR A 112 -14.39 -0.55 2.46
C TYR A 112 -15.44 -1.65 2.58
N GLY A 113 -16.01 -2.11 1.45
CA GLY A 113 -16.98 -3.20 1.43
C GLY A 113 -16.33 -4.58 1.35
N LYS A 114 -15.12 -4.70 0.78
CA LYS A 114 -14.34 -5.93 0.80
C LYS A 114 -13.66 -6.14 2.14
N VAL A 115 -13.74 -7.37 2.64
CA VAL A 115 -13.17 -7.78 3.92
C VAL A 115 -12.30 -9.01 3.76
N MET A 116 -11.28 -9.11 4.60
CA MET A 116 -10.43 -10.29 4.76
C MET A 116 -10.52 -10.79 6.19
N GLN A 117 -10.64 -12.10 6.34
CA GLN A 117 -10.59 -12.75 7.63
C GLN A 117 -9.20 -13.34 7.86
N TYR A 118 -8.63 -12.99 9.01
CA TYR A 118 -7.29 -13.39 9.38
C TYR A 118 -7.31 -14.45 10.47
N GLU A 119 -6.26 -15.25 10.49
CA GLU A 119 -5.98 -16.22 11.53
C GLU A 119 -4.51 -16.13 11.93
N ALA A 120 -4.28 -16.00 13.23
CA ALA A 120 -2.95 -16.01 13.79
C ALA A 120 -2.98 -16.50 15.24
N MET A 121 -1.80 -16.74 15.78
CA MET A 121 -1.57 -17.06 17.19
C MET A 121 -1.11 -15.80 17.93
N VAL A 122 -1.69 -15.57 19.10
CA VAL A 122 -1.37 -14.46 20.00
C VAL A 122 -1.11 -14.95 21.42
N ASP A 123 -0.52 -14.11 22.26
CA ASP A 123 -0.39 -14.39 23.69
C ASP A 123 -1.78 -14.66 24.32
N ALA A 124 -1.90 -15.75 25.09
CA ALA A 124 -3.17 -16.15 25.72
C ALA A 124 -3.82 -15.03 26.54
N ARG A 125 -3.03 -14.12 27.12
CA ARG A 125 -3.50 -13.00 27.94
C ARG A 125 -4.27 -11.97 27.13
N VAL A 126 -4.09 -11.90 25.80
CA VAL A 126 -4.77 -10.95 24.92
C VAL A 126 -5.77 -11.61 23.98
N ALA A 127 -5.85 -12.95 23.95
CA ALA A 127 -6.76 -13.67 23.06
C ALA A 127 -8.24 -13.25 23.21
N HIS A 128 -8.65 -12.88 24.43
CA HIS A 128 -10.01 -12.40 24.73
C HIS A 128 -10.37 -11.04 24.10
N LEU A 129 -9.39 -10.32 23.54
CA LEU A 129 -9.62 -9.07 22.83
C LEU A 129 -10.12 -9.30 21.39
N PHE A 130 -9.93 -10.50 20.86
CA PHE A 130 -10.25 -10.83 19.48
C PHE A 130 -11.68 -11.37 19.36
N GLU A 131 -12.37 -10.91 18.32
CA GLU A 131 -13.68 -11.42 17.91
C GLU A 131 -13.70 -11.57 16.39
N GLU A 132 -14.26 -12.68 15.91
CA GLU A 132 -14.16 -13.08 14.50
C GLU A 132 -14.72 -12.03 13.53
N SER A 133 -15.78 -11.32 13.92
CA SER A 133 -16.46 -10.32 13.09
C SER A 133 -16.01 -8.88 13.35
N LYS A 134 -14.96 -8.67 14.16
CA LYS A 134 -14.43 -7.35 14.52
C LYS A 134 -13.04 -7.14 13.92
N PRO A 135 -12.63 -5.88 13.71
CA PRO A 135 -11.28 -5.58 13.26
C PRO A 135 -10.23 -5.95 14.30
N PHE A 136 -8.96 -5.88 13.90
CA PHE A 136 -7.84 -6.07 14.80
C PHE A 136 -7.98 -5.17 16.05
N PRO A 137 -7.77 -5.68 17.27
CA PRO A 137 -7.92 -4.88 18.48
C PRO A 137 -7.01 -3.66 18.50
N THR A 138 -7.59 -2.49 18.77
CA THR A 138 -6.86 -1.23 18.82
C THR A 138 -5.94 -1.16 20.05
N ALA A 139 -4.90 -0.33 19.96
CA ALA A 139 -3.85 -0.24 20.98
C ALA A 139 -4.36 0.22 22.37
N ASP A 140 -5.49 0.91 22.45
CA ASP A 140 -6.13 1.34 23.70
C ASP A 140 -6.78 0.18 24.47
N LEU A 141 -7.17 -0.90 23.78
CA LEU A 141 -7.67 -2.12 24.40
C LEU A 141 -6.55 -3.05 24.87
N TRP A 142 -5.32 -2.84 24.37
CA TRP A 142 -4.19 -3.72 24.62
C TRP A 142 -3.51 -3.44 25.98
N PRO A 143 -3.18 -4.47 26.78
CA PRO A 143 -2.43 -4.27 28.03
C PRO A 143 -1.04 -3.65 27.76
N LYS A 144 -0.74 -2.52 28.40
CA LYS A 144 0.48 -1.70 28.15
C LYS A 144 1.82 -2.45 28.28
N TYR A 145 1.85 -3.58 28.98
CA TYR A 145 3.06 -4.37 29.24
C TYR A 145 3.20 -5.60 28.32
N ILE A 146 2.25 -5.81 27.41
CA ILE A 146 2.30 -6.87 26.41
C ILE A 146 2.54 -6.20 25.06
N PRO A 147 3.62 -6.56 24.33
CA PRO A 147 3.81 -6.07 22.97
C PRO A 147 2.61 -6.42 22.09
N ILE A 148 2.20 -5.50 21.23
CA ILE A 148 1.22 -5.82 20.18
C ILE A 148 1.92 -6.69 19.15
N GLY A 149 1.38 -7.88 18.92
CA GLY A 149 1.97 -8.84 18.00
C GLY A 149 1.14 -10.10 17.85
N TYR A 150 1.34 -10.75 16.72
CA TYR A 150 0.75 -12.03 16.36
C TYR A 150 1.73 -12.79 15.45
N ALA A 151 1.58 -14.10 15.37
CA ALA A 151 2.40 -14.96 14.51
C ALA A 151 1.53 -16.01 13.83
N VAL A 152 1.94 -16.46 12.64
CA VAL A 152 1.27 -17.62 11.97
C VAL A 152 1.43 -18.89 12.81
N TRP A 153 2.51 -18.97 13.58
CA TRP A 153 2.81 -20.09 14.45
C TRP A 153 3.53 -19.61 15.71
N ASP A 154 3.08 -20.08 16.86
CA ASP A 154 3.71 -19.90 18.16
C ASP A 154 3.40 -21.14 19.02
N CYS A 155 4.41 -21.74 19.66
CA CYS A 155 4.22 -22.96 20.45
C CYS A 155 3.32 -22.76 21.68
N ASP A 156 3.24 -21.54 22.21
CA ASP A 156 2.46 -21.20 23.40
C ASP A 156 1.31 -20.22 23.10
N GLY A 157 1.07 -19.94 21.81
CA GLY A 157 0.04 -19.00 21.38
C GLY A 157 -1.37 -19.60 21.40
N VAL A 158 -2.37 -18.72 21.47
CA VAL A 158 -3.78 -19.05 21.27
C VAL A 158 -4.19 -18.57 19.89
N THR A 159 -4.78 -19.47 19.10
CA THR A 159 -5.34 -19.12 17.79
C THR A 159 -6.52 -18.17 17.97
N VAL A 160 -6.46 -17.04 17.26
CA VAL A 160 -7.51 -16.03 17.21
C VAL A 160 -7.83 -15.70 15.76
N ARG A 161 -9.02 -15.13 15.56
CA ARG A 161 -9.49 -14.65 14.26
C ARG A 161 -10.07 -13.26 14.41
N TRP A 162 -9.93 -12.47 13.35
CA TRP A 162 -10.52 -11.15 13.22
C TRP A 162 -10.80 -10.87 11.74
N THR A 163 -11.55 -9.81 11.46
CA THR A 163 -11.93 -9.41 10.11
C THR A 163 -11.61 -7.93 9.91
N ASP A 164 -10.72 -7.63 8.97
CA ASP A 164 -10.43 -6.27 8.55
C ASP A 164 -10.95 -5.99 7.14
N THR A 165 -11.19 -4.71 6.86
CA THR A 165 -11.48 -4.24 5.50
C THR A 165 -10.20 -4.17 4.68
N TYR A 166 -10.32 -4.16 3.35
CA TYR A 166 -9.14 -3.95 2.49
C TYR A 166 -8.54 -2.55 2.71
N ALA A 167 -9.37 -1.56 3.08
CA ALA A 167 -8.91 -0.23 3.48
C ALA A 167 -8.02 -0.28 4.72
N ALA A 168 -8.36 -1.10 5.73
CA ALA A 168 -7.54 -1.28 6.92
C ALA A 168 -6.23 -2.04 6.61
N ALA A 169 -6.28 -3.02 5.70
CA ALA A 169 -5.08 -3.70 5.19
C ALA A 169 -4.14 -2.74 4.43
N ALA A 170 -4.70 -1.72 3.78
CA ALA A 170 -4.00 -0.72 2.98
C ALA A 170 -3.86 0.65 3.67
N GLU A 171 -3.97 0.71 5.00
CA GLU A 171 -4.08 1.91 5.86
C GLU A 171 -3.50 3.21 5.27
N ASP A 172 -2.18 3.33 5.22
CA ASP A 172 -1.44 4.52 4.80
C ASP A 172 -1.52 4.80 3.30
N PHE A 173 -1.82 3.77 2.50
CA PHE A 173 -2.05 3.92 1.07
C PHE A 173 -3.38 4.61 0.77
N ILE A 174 -4.41 4.45 1.61
CA ILE A 174 -5.69 5.15 1.42
C ILE A 174 -5.49 6.68 1.50
N ASP A 175 -4.70 7.14 2.47
CA ASP A 175 -4.34 8.57 2.57
C ASP A 175 -3.52 9.04 1.36
N PHE A 176 -2.64 8.18 0.83
CA PHE A 176 -1.90 8.46 -0.39
C PHE A 176 -2.81 8.61 -1.62
N LEU A 177 -3.85 7.78 -1.76
CA LEU A 177 -4.83 7.91 -2.85
C LEU A 177 -5.59 9.24 -2.78
N GLU A 178 -6.01 9.65 -1.59
CA GLU A 178 -6.69 10.93 -1.37
C GLU A 178 -5.80 12.13 -1.71
N LYS A 179 -4.51 12.04 -1.39
CA LYS A 179 -3.50 13.02 -1.80
C LYS A 179 -3.39 13.10 -3.32
N LEU A 180 -3.27 11.97 -4.02
CA LEU A 180 -3.17 11.96 -5.48
C LEU A 180 -4.42 12.52 -6.15
N ARG A 181 -5.61 12.25 -5.60
CA ARG A 181 -6.87 12.81 -6.11
C ARG A 181 -6.90 14.35 -6.07
N GLN A 182 -6.14 14.97 -5.16
CA GLN A 182 -6.04 16.43 -5.07
C GLN A 182 -5.05 17.02 -6.09
N LEU A 183 -4.15 16.19 -6.63
CA LEU A 183 -3.08 16.64 -7.53
C LEU A 183 -3.46 16.58 -9.02
N GLY A 184 -4.55 15.89 -9.37
CA GLY A 184 -5.01 15.83 -10.75
C GLY A 184 -6.25 14.96 -10.96
N GLU A 185 -6.68 14.86 -12.22
CA GLU A 185 -7.81 14.02 -12.62
C GLU A 185 -7.43 12.53 -12.49
N PRO A 186 -8.23 11.68 -11.81
CA PRO A 186 -7.88 10.26 -11.62
C PRO A 186 -7.67 9.45 -12.90
N SER A 187 -8.32 9.83 -14.00
CA SER A 187 -8.14 9.21 -15.31
C SER A 187 -6.79 9.55 -15.95
N LYS A 188 -6.14 10.62 -15.49
CA LYS A 188 -4.86 11.14 -15.98
C LYS A 188 -3.72 10.93 -15.01
N ILE A 189 -3.95 10.25 -13.89
CA ILE A 189 -2.89 9.85 -12.97
C ILE A 189 -2.76 8.34 -13.05
N ARG A 190 -1.52 7.85 -13.13
CA ARG A 190 -1.21 6.43 -13.00
C ARG A 190 -0.17 6.19 -11.92
N LEU A 191 -0.34 5.07 -11.25
CA LEU A 191 0.61 4.52 -10.31
C LEU A 191 1.48 3.54 -11.06
N VAL A 192 2.79 3.70 -10.99
CA VAL A 192 3.77 2.77 -11.57
C VAL A 192 4.60 2.23 -10.42
N PHE A 193 4.55 0.92 -10.20
CA PHE A 193 5.17 0.29 -9.04
C PHE A 193 6.07 -0.86 -9.44
N ARG A 194 7.10 -1.10 -8.61
CA ARG A 194 8.05 -2.20 -8.75
C ARG A 194 8.25 -2.95 -7.43
N PHE A 195 8.71 -4.19 -7.55
CA PHE A 195 8.97 -5.12 -6.44
C PHE A 195 10.40 -5.67 -6.57
N TRP A 196 11.21 -5.61 -5.50
CA TRP A 196 12.54 -6.26 -5.47
C TRP A 196 12.86 -6.92 -4.13
#